data_AF-A0A948Z371-F1
#
_entry.id   AF-A0A948Z371-F1
#
_cell.length_a   1.000
_cell.length_b   1.000
_cell.length_c   1.000
_cell.angle_alpha   90.00
_cell.angle_beta   90.00
_cell.angle_gamma   90.00
#
_symmetry.space_group_name_H-M   'P 1'
#
loop_
_entity.id
_entity.type
_entity.pdbx_description
1 polymer ?
#
loop_
_entity_poly.entity_id
_entity_poly.type
_entity_poly.pdbx_seq_one_letter_code
_entity_poly.pdbx_strand_id
1 'polypeptide(L)' 'MNKKIFVALSTFAEYGDDPLKLLEESGLEYSLNSLGRRIVREEIIEMGKDATWIVAGVEPYNTHMRRYI' A
#
# COMPACT_ATOMS: atom_id res chain seq x y z
N MET A 1 13.98 16.87 0.51
CA MET A 1 13.69 15.44 0.82
C MET A 1 12.66 14.96 -0.16
N ASN A 2 12.96 13.90 -0.92
CA ASN A 2 12.02 13.37 -1.89
C ASN A 2 10.97 12.54 -1.14
N LYS A 3 9.70 12.96 -1.23
CA LYS A 3 8.60 12.41 -0.42
C LYS A 3 7.93 11.28 -1.19
N LYS A 4 8.47 10.05 -1.06
CA LYS A 4 8.00 8.86 -1.79
C LYS A 4 7.19 7.91 -0.92
N ILE A 5 6.07 7.42 -1.45
CA ILE A 5 5.23 6.38 -0.84
C ILE A 5 5.48 5.04 -1.57
N PHE A 6 5.65 3.96 -0.82
CA PHE A 6 5.60 2.60 -1.35
C PHE A 6 4.34 1.88 -0.88
N VAL A 7 3.53 1.40 -1.82
CA VAL A 7 2.30 0.65 -1.54
C VAL A 7 2.58 -0.85 -1.67
N ALA A 8 2.65 -1.54 -0.53
CA ALA A 8 3.04 -2.95 -0.46
C ALA A 8 1.89 -3.93 -0.74
N LEU A 9 0.64 -3.47 -0.61
CA LEU A 9 -0.58 -4.25 -0.83
C LEU A 9 -0.67 -4.74 -2.28
N SER A 10 -0.83 -6.05 -2.50
CA SER A 10 -1.01 -6.62 -3.84
C SER A 10 -2.39 -6.35 -4.43
N THR A 11 -3.38 -6.08 -3.59
CA THR A 11 -4.78 -5.83 -3.97
C THR A 11 -5.16 -4.35 -3.82
N PHE A 12 -4.17 -3.45 -3.75
CA PHE A 12 -4.44 -2.02 -3.69
C PHE A 12 -5.17 -1.59 -4.97
N ALA A 13 -6.32 -0.92 -4.82
CA ALA A 13 -7.18 -0.52 -5.93
C ALA A 13 -7.75 -1.67 -6.80
N GLU A 14 -7.84 -2.89 -6.27
CA GLU A 14 -8.40 -4.06 -6.99
C GLU A 14 -9.89 -3.86 -7.38
N TYR A 15 -10.66 -3.17 -6.54
CA TYR A 15 -12.11 -2.97 -6.73
C TYR A 15 -12.49 -1.56 -7.20
N GLY A 16 -11.50 -0.72 -7.50
CA GLY A 16 -11.74 0.68 -7.89
C GLY A 16 -10.47 1.52 -7.81
N ASP A 17 -10.40 2.54 -8.66
CA ASP A 17 -9.23 3.40 -8.86
C ASP A 17 -9.16 4.61 -7.91
N ASP A 18 -10.19 4.84 -7.09
CA ASP A 18 -10.23 5.97 -6.13
C ASP A 18 -8.97 6.08 -5.25
N PRO A 19 -8.41 4.98 -4.69
CA PRO A 19 -7.16 5.06 -3.91
C PRO A 19 -5.95 5.52 -4.75
N LEU A 20 -5.92 5.18 -6.04
CA LEU A 20 -4.87 5.63 -6.95
C LEU A 20 -5.05 7.11 -7.30
N LYS A 21 -6.30 7.54 -7.59
CA LYS A 21 -6.62 8.96 -7.81
C LYS A 21 -6.19 9.82 -6.63
N LEU A 22 -6.45 9.37 -5.41
CA LEU A 22 -6.00 10.09 -4.21
C LEU A 22 -4.47 10.21 -4.12
N LEU A 23 -3.72 9.17 -4.50
CA LEU A 23 -2.26 9.24 -4.57
C LEU A 23 -1.80 10.23 -5.64
N GLU A 24 -2.42 10.20 -6.82
CA GLU A 24 -2.12 11.11 -7.93
C GLU A 24 -2.42 12.57 -7.56
N GLU A 25 -3.60 12.84 -7.01
CA GLU A 25 -4.05 14.16 -6.55
C GLU A 25 -3.20 14.72 -5.41
N SER A 26 -2.56 13.84 -4.61
CA SER A 26 -1.67 14.27 -3.51
C SER A 26 -0.39 14.97 -4.00
N GLY A 27 -0.01 14.76 -5.27
CA GLY A 27 1.25 15.25 -5.83
C GLY A 27 2.51 14.58 -5.25
N LEU A 28 2.36 13.51 -4.46
CA LEU A 28 3.47 12.75 -3.89
C LEU A 28 3.95 11.70 -4.90
N GLU A 29 5.27 11.46 -4.92
CA GLU A 29 5.82 10.33 -5.67
C GLU A 29 5.35 9.03 -5.00
N TYR A 30 4.89 8.06 -5.78
CA TYR A 30 4.53 6.75 -5.23
C TYR A 30 5.00 5.60 -6.13
N SER A 31 5.06 4.42 -5.54
CA SER A 31 5.38 3.16 -6.21
C SER A 31 4.51 2.04 -5.64
N LEU A 32 4.18 1.06 -6.47
CA LEU A 32 3.29 -0.04 -6.11
C LEU A 32 4.06 -1.37 -6.07
N ASN A 33 3.52 -2.32 -5.32
CA ASN A 33 3.91 -3.72 -5.41
C ASN A 33 3.62 -4.25 -6.82
N SER A 34 4.66 -4.45 -7.63
CA SER A 34 4.58 -4.93 -9.00
C SER A 34 4.45 -6.46 -9.14
N LEU A 35 4.54 -7.22 -8.04
CA LEU A 35 4.59 -8.68 -8.07
C LEU A 35 3.20 -9.34 -8.07
N GLY A 36 2.12 -8.57 -7.89
CA GLY A 36 0.74 -9.08 -7.92
C GLY A 36 0.41 -10.11 -6.81
N ARG A 37 1.32 -10.30 -5.84
CA ARG A 37 1.16 -11.19 -4.69
C ARG A 37 1.68 -10.54 -3.42
N ARG A 38 1.35 -11.12 -2.27
CA ARG A 38 1.96 -10.72 -1.00
C ARG A 38 3.48 -10.85 -1.10
N ILE A 39 4.18 -9.76 -0.76
CA ILE A 39 5.63 -9.68 -0.77
C ILE A 39 6.22 -10.10 0.58
N VAL A 40 7.37 -10.77 0.54
CA VAL A 40 8.10 -11.22 1.73
C VAL A 40 8.99 -10.11 2.28
N ARG A 41 9.58 -10.32 3.46
CA ARG A 41 10.39 -9.33 4.16
C ARG A 41 11.50 -8.76 3.28
N GLU A 42 12.23 -9.62 2.58
CA GLU A 42 13.37 -9.25 1.76
C GLU A 42 12.93 -8.38 0.56
N GLU A 43 11.79 -8.71 -0.05
CA GLU A 43 11.19 -7.94 -1.13
C GLU A 43 10.72 -6.56 -0.65
N ILE A 44 10.16 -6.47 0.57
CA ILE A 44 9.76 -5.18 1.17
C ILE A 44 10.98 -4.27 1.37
N ILE A 45 12.10 -4.82 1.84
CA ILE A 45 13.34 -4.06 2.05
C ILE A 45 13.85 -3.50 0.72
N GLU A 46 13.92 -4.34 -0.32
CA GLU A 46 14.44 -3.92 -1.62
C GLU A 46 13.51 -2.94 -2.35
N MET A 47 12.21 -3.21 -2.38
CA MET A 47 11.23 -2.37 -3.09
C MET A 47 10.92 -1.07 -2.36
N GLY A 48 11.04 -1.06 -1.03
CA GLY A 48 10.75 0.08 -0.16
C GLY A 48 11.95 0.96 0.20
N LYS A 49 13.17 0.63 -0.26
CA LYS A 49 14.42 1.29 0.21
C LYS A 49 14.46 2.82 0.01
N ASP A 50 13.80 3.31 -1.04
CA ASP A 50 13.75 4.74 -1.38
C ASP A 50 12.45 5.41 -0.89
N ALA A 51 11.59 4.68 -0.19
CA ALA A 51 10.32 5.19 0.30
C ALA A 51 10.50 5.89 1.65
N THR A 52 9.86 7.06 1.79
CA THR A 52 9.72 7.74 3.09
C THR A 52 8.56 7.16 3.90
N TRP A 53 7.52 6.66 3.22
CA TRP A 53 6.37 6.00 3.84
C TRP A 53 6.02 4.70 3.13
N ILE A 54 5.48 3.75 3.88
CA ILE A 54 4.99 2.48 3.34
C ILE A 54 3.51 2.35 3.69
N VAL A 55 2.65 2.16 2.67
CA VAL A 55 1.27 1.70 2.84
C VAL A 55 1.32 0.18 2.92
N ALA A 56 1.25 -0.34 4.14
CA ALA A 56 1.24 -1.77 4.40
C ALA A 56 -0.17 -2.25 4.70
N GLY A 57 -0.47 -3.49 4.30
CA GLY A 57 -1.65 -4.21 4.77
C GLY A 57 -1.33 -5.05 6.01
N VAL A 58 -2.14 -4.91 7.04
CA VAL A 58 -2.34 -5.87 8.14
C VAL A 58 -3.85 -5.85 8.40
N GLU A 59 -4.57 -6.97 8.41
CA GLU A 59 -5.16 -7.50 9.67
C GLU A 59 -6.06 -8.74 9.41
N PRO A 60 -6.17 -9.69 10.36
CA PRO A 60 -7.34 -10.53 10.48
C PRO A 60 -8.50 -9.76 11.14
N TYR A 61 -9.57 -9.50 10.40
CA TYR A 61 -10.86 -9.04 10.92
C TYR A 61 -11.64 -10.21 11.54
N ASN A 62 -12.29 -10.01 12.68
CA ASN A 62 -13.14 -11.02 13.31
C ASN A 62 -14.58 -10.50 13.53
N THR A 63 -15.51 -11.40 13.81
CA THR A 63 -16.97 -11.10 13.88
C THR A 63 -17.33 -9.99 14.86
N HIS A 64 -16.47 -9.69 15.84
CA HIS A 64 -16.66 -8.62 16.81
C HIS A 64 -16.60 -7.22 16.17
N MET A 65 -15.79 -7.04 15.12
CA MET A 65 -15.57 -5.74 14.49
C MET A 65 -16.77 -5.26 13.66
N ARG A 66 -17.75 -6.13 13.39
CA ARG A 66 -18.96 -5.86 12.60
C ARG A 66 -19.94 -4.86 13.23
N ARG A 67 -19.68 -4.38 14.45
CA ARG A 67 -20.53 -3.42 15.19
C ARG A 67 -19.99 -1.99 15.19
N TYR A 68 -18.79 -1.77 14.66
CA TYR A 68 -18.04 -0.52 14.83
C TYR A 68 -17.54 0.08 13.50
N ILE A 69 -17.94 -0.53 12.38
CA ILE A 69 -17.76 -0.03 11.00
C ILE A 69 -19.09 -0.12 10.27
#